data_AF-A0A8K0Y6D5-F1
#
_entry.id   AF-A0A8K0Y6D5-F1
#
_cell.length_a   1.000
_cell.length_b   1.000
_cell.length_c   1.000
_cell.angle_alpha   90.00
_cell.angle_beta   90.00
_cell.angle_gamma   90.00
#
_symmetry.space_group_name_H-M   'P 1'
#
loop_
_entity.id
_entity.type
_entity.pdbx_description
1 polymer ?
#
loop_
_entity_poly.entity_id
_entity_poly.type
_entity_poly.pdbx_seq_one_letter_code
_entity_poly.pdbx_strand_id
1 'polypeptide(L)'
;MKIEVLRIGQRLVRDDRVTTHVALVSRAFGASKILMYDANPEIKDTVSKVNKMWGGDFQVEIIEDWKKALKSKKSDLYKIVHLTMYGENINSNRG
;
A
#
# COMPACT_ATOMS: atom_id res chain seq x y z
N MET A 1 -13.19 -6.00 -7.87
CA MET A 1 -12.74 -4.62 -7.56
C MET A 1 -11.24 -4.68 -7.29
N LYS A 2 -10.44 -3.81 -7.91
CA LYS A 2 -8.98 -3.82 -7.74
C LYS A 2 -8.56 -2.75 -6.74
N ILE A 3 -7.90 -3.15 -5.65
CA ILE A 3 -7.47 -2.27 -4.56
C ILE A 3 -5.94 -2.24 -4.54
N GLU A 4 -5.38 -1.04 -4.54
CA GLU A 4 -3.94 -0.83 -4.40
C GLU A 4 -3.68 0.15 -3.26
N VAL A 5 -2.67 -0.12 -2.44
CA VAL A 5 -2.32 0.70 -1.28
C VAL A 5 -1.06 1.49 -1.61
N LEU A 6 -1.04 2.77 -1.25
CA LEU A 6 0.17 3.61 -1.34
C LEU A 6 0.63 3.96 0.08
N ARG A 7 1.82 3.48 0.47
CA ARG A 7 2.46 3.82 1.74
C ARG A 7 3.49 4.94 1.52
N ILE A 8 3.20 6.10 2.10
CA ILE A 8 4.07 7.29 2.12
C ILE A 8 4.50 7.65 3.53
N GLY A 9 5.59 8.41 3.67
CA GLY A 9 5.98 9.06 4.93
C GLY A 9 6.55 8.13 5.99
N GLN A 10 7.11 6.99 5.59
CA GLN A 10 7.91 6.16 6.49
C GLN A 10 9.34 6.71 6.58
N ARG A 11 9.99 6.49 7.72
CA ARG A 11 11.41 6.77 7.91
C ARG A 11 12.19 5.47 7.78
N LEU A 12 13.08 5.40 6.79
CA LEU A 12 13.95 4.24 6.58
C LEU A 12 14.66 3.84 7.88
N VAL A 13 14.79 2.53 8.15
CA VAL A 13 15.43 1.92 9.34
C VAL A 13 14.61 2.01 10.63
N ARG A 14 13.83 3.08 10.85
CA ARG A 14 12.98 3.20 12.06
C ARG A 14 11.66 2.47 11.95
N ASP A 15 11.08 2.44 10.75
CA ASP A 15 9.70 1.99 10.55
C ASP A 15 9.59 0.60 9.89
N ASP A 16 10.70 -0.13 9.68
CA ASP A 16 10.74 -1.39 8.92
C ASP A 16 9.68 -2.42 9.39
N ARG A 17 9.49 -2.55 10.71
CA ARG A 17 8.45 -3.42 11.28
C ARG A 17 7.04 -2.95 10.93
N VAL A 18 6.77 -1.65 11.05
CA VAL A 18 5.45 -1.07 10.78
C VAL A 18 5.13 -1.18 9.29
N THR A 19 6.09 -0.87 8.42
CA THR A 19 5.97 -1.01 6.97
C THR A 19 5.66 -2.44 6.56
N THR A 20 6.30 -3.42 7.22
CA THR A 20 6.01 -4.84 7.00
C THR A 20 4.59 -5.21 7.40
N HIS A 21 4.11 -4.74 8.56
CA HIS A 21 2.73 -4.97 8.99
C HIS A 21 1.72 -4.37 8.00
N VAL A 22 1.96 -3.15 7.52
CA VAL A 22 1.08 -2.52 6.52
C VAL A 22 1.01 -3.34 5.25
N ALA A 23 2.13 -3.89 4.77
CA ALA A 23 2.13 -4.77 3.58
C ALA A 23 1.31 -6.05 3.81
N LEU A 24 1.53 -6.72 4.94
CA LEU A 24 0.85 -7.99 5.25
C LEU A 24 -0.65 -7.80 5.51
N VAL A 25 -1.04 -6.71 6.18
CA VAL A 25 -2.44 -6.33 6.36
C VAL A 25 -3.06 -6.00 5.01
N SER A 26 -2.40 -5.23 4.15
CA SER A 26 -2.92 -4.92 2.81
C SER A 26 -3.21 -6.20 2.02
N ARG A 27 -2.29 -7.17 2.07
CA ARG A 27 -2.49 -8.50 1.48
C ARG A 27 -3.70 -9.23 2.08
N ALA A 28 -3.77 -9.31 3.41
CA ALA A 28 -4.82 -10.04 4.11
C ALA A 28 -6.22 -9.48 3.84
N PHE A 29 -6.34 -8.16 3.64
CA PHE A 29 -7.59 -7.47 3.34
C PHE A 29 -7.92 -7.43 1.84
N GLY A 30 -7.18 -8.16 0.99
CA GLY A 30 -7.52 -8.33 -0.43
C GLY A 30 -7.02 -7.24 -1.37
N ALA A 31 -6.07 -6.41 -0.96
CA ALA A 31 -5.37 -5.55 -1.91
C ALA A 31 -4.55 -6.40 -2.89
N SER A 32 -4.43 -5.96 -4.15
CA SER A 32 -3.62 -6.62 -5.17
C SER A 32 -2.16 -6.17 -5.16
N LYS A 33 -1.90 -4.94 -4.70
CA LYS A 33 -0.57 -4.33 -4.72
C LYS A 33 -0.41 -3.30 -3.62
N ILE A 34 0.81 -3.18 -3.09
CA ILE A 34 1.25 -2.03 -2.31
C ILE A 34 2.42 -1.32 -2.99
N LEU A 35 2.30 -0.01 -3.12
CA LEU A 35 3.33 0.93 -3.57
C LEU A 35 3.97 1.54 -2.32
N MET A 36 5.29 1.56 -2.24
CA MET A 36 6.01 2.10 -1.09
C MET A 36 7.05 3.12 -1.53
N TYR A 37 7.05 4.28 -0.88
CA TYR A 37 8.09 5.30 -1.04
C TYR A 37 9.11 5.19 0.09
N ASP A 38 10.41 5.24 -0.25
CA ASP A 38 11.52 5.21 0.71
C ASP A 38 11.48 3.96 1.62
N ALA A 39 11.48 2.76 1.02
CA ALA A 39 11.30 1.47 1.71
C ALA A 39 12.53 0.57 1.64
N ASN A 40 12.76 -0.20 2.70
CA ASN A 40 13.76 -1.27 2.69
C ASN A 40 13.40 -2.34 1.63
N PRO A 41 14.26 -2.62 0.64
CA PRO A 41 14.02 -3.62 -0.40
C PRO A 41 13.68 -5.03 0.10
N GLU A 42 14.17 -5.42 1.29
CA GLU A 42 13.95 -6.74 1.89
C GLU A 42 12.47 -7.07 2.13
N ILE A 43 11.59 -6.06 2.14
CA ILE A 43 10.14 -6.27 2.23
C ILE A 43 9.60 -7.12 1.06
N LYS A 44 10.21 -7.00 -0.13
CA LYS A 44 9.82 -7.78 -1.30
C LYS A 44 10.04 -9.27 -1.07
N ASP A 45 11.17 -9.63 -0.47
CA ASP A 45 11.50 -11.02 -0.14
C ASP A 45 10.58 -11.58 0.94
N THR A 46 10.29 -10.76 1.95
CA THR A 46 9.34 -11.11 3.02
C THR A 46 7.96 -11.42 2.45
N VAL A 47 7.43 -10.54 1.60
CA VAL A 47 6.12 -10.75 0.96
C VAL A 47 6.15 -11.92 -0.03
N SER A 48 7.23 -12.10 -0.79
CA SER A 48 7.39 -13.23 -1.71
C SER A 48 7.35 -14.57 -0.96
N LYS A 49 8.03 -14.67 0.18
CA LYS A 49 7.97 -15.86 1.06
C LYS A 49 6.55 -16.11 1.56
N VAL A 50 5.86 -15.07 2.01
CA VAL A 50 4.46 -15.18 2.48
C VAL A 50 3.53 -15.64 1.36
N ASN A 51 3.65 -15.09 0.15
CA ASN A 51 2.86 -15.53 -1.00
C ASN A 51 3.15 -17.00 -1.38
N LYS A 52 4.41 -17.45 -1.29
CA LYS A 52 4.75 -18.86 -1.56
C LYS A 52 4.17 -19.82 -0.51
N MET A 53 4.15 -19.41 0.76
CA MET A 53 3.64 -20.25 1.85
C MET A 53 2.11 -20.29 1.91
N TRP A 54 1.46 -19.16 1.67
CA TRP A 54 0.01 -18.98 1.88
C TRP A 54 -0.78 -18.81 0.57
N GLY A 55 -0.12 -18.89 -0.58
CA GLY A 55 -0.70 -18.58 -1.90
C GLY A 55 -0.90 -17.07 -2.13
N GLY A 56 -1.38 -16.72 -3.32
CA GLY A 56 -1.71 -15.32 -3.70
C GLY A 56 -0.62 -14.61 -4.51
N ASP A 57 -1.03 -13.54 -5.17
CA ASP A 57 -0.26 -12.79 -6.17
C ASP A 57 0.00 -11.33 -5.74
N PHE A 58 -0.10 -11.04 -4.44
CA PHE A 58 0.08 -9.70 -3.89
C PHE A 58 1.46 -9.13 -4.21
N GLN A 59 1.50 -7.95 -4.83
CA GLN A 59 2.74 -7.33 -5.31
C GLN A 59 3.21 -6.21 -4.40
N VAL A 60 4.54 -6.12 -4.20
CA VAL A 60 5.18 -4.97 -3.56
C VAL A 60 6.03 -4.23 -4.58
N GLU A 61 5.78 -2.94 -4.73
CA GLU A 61 6.49 -2.07 -5.65
C GLU A 61 7.10 -0.91 -4.86
N ILE A 62 8.41 -0.75 -4.95
CA ILE A 62 9.13 0.36 -4.33
C ILE A 62 9.30 1.42 -5.40
N ILE A 63 8.83 2.63 -5.12
CA ILE A 63 8.77 3.74 -6.07
C ILE A 63 9.56 4.94 -5.55
N GLU A 64 10.12 5.70 -6.49
CA GLU A 64 10.91 6.90 -6.20
C GLU A 64 10.08 8.19 -6.21
N ASP A 65 8.91 8.19 -6.87
CA ASP A 65 8.02 9.36 -6.92
C ASP A 65 6.56 8.93 -6.74
N TRP A 66 6.08 9.07 -5.51
CA TRP A 66 4.71 8.77 -5.15
C TRP A 66 3.70 9.76 -5.77
N LYS A 67 4.10 11.00 -6.05
CA LYS A 67 3.22 11.99 -6.70
C LYS A 67 2.97 11.59 -8.15
N LYS A 68 4.01 11.14 -8.85
CA LYS A 68 3.88 10.60 -10.21
C LYS A 68 3.01 9.34 -10.23
N ALA A 69 3.23 8.41 -9.29
CA ALA A 69 2.39 7.22 -9.17
C ALA A 69 0.91 7.58 -8.96
N LEU A 70 0.62 8.55 -8.08
CA LEU A 70 -0.74 9.02 -7.82
C LEU A 70 -1.40 9.63 -9.07
N LYS A 71 -0.67 10.47 -9.80
CA LYS A 71 -1.14 11.06 -11.07
C LYS A 71 -1.47 9.97 -12.10
N SER A 72 -0.59 8.97 -12.25
CA SER A 72 -0.83 7.84 -13.14
C SER A 72 -2.12 7.10 -12.78
N LYS A 73 -2.32 6.78 -11.49
CA LYS A 73 -3.53 6.06 -11.05
C LYS A 73 -4.81 6.87 -11.27
N LYS A 74 -4.73 8.20 -11.12
CA LYS A 74 -5.86 9.07 -11.44
C LYS A 74 -6.22 9.02 -12.93
N SER A 75 -5.23 8.95 -13.82
CA SER A 75 -5.45 8.75 -15.26
C SER A 75 -6.02 7.36 -15.57
N ASP A 76 -5.63 6.35 -14.80
CA ASP A 76 -6.13 4.97 -14.91
C ASP A 76 -7.54 4.79 -14.29
N LEU A 77 -8.29 5.88 -14.04
CA LEU A 77 -9.64 5.90 -13.46
C LEU A 77 -9.74 5.31 -12.04
N TYR A 78 -8.65 5.26 -11.27
CA TYR A 78 -8.72 4.87 -9.87
C TYR A 78 -9.35 5.99 -9.03
N LYS A 79 -10.24 5.60 -8.10
CA LYS A 79 -10.67 6.47 -7.01
C LYS A 79 -9.56 6.55 -5.96
N ILE A 80 -9.03 7.75 -5.74
CA ILE A 80 -8.01 8.00 -4.74
C ILE A 80 -8.69 8.27 -3.39
N VAL A 81 -8.32 7.51 -2.37
CA VAL A 81 -8.79 7.69 -0.99
C VAL A 81 -7.58 7.91 -0.08
N HIS A 82 -7.51 9.08 0.56
CA HIS A 82 -6.47 9.42 1.52
C HIS A 82 -6.96 9.16 2.94
N LEU A 83 -6.40 8.15 3.60
CA LEU A 83 -6.75 7.81 4.97
C LEU A 83 -6.06 8.80 5.93
N THR A 84 -6.85 9.61 6.61
CA THR A 84 -6.36 10.63 7.55
C THR A 84 -7.38 10.85 8.65
N MET A 85 -6.90 11.12 9.87
CA MET A 85 -7.74 11.43 11.02
C MET A 85 -8.56 12.72 10.85
N TYR A 86 -8.14 13.59 9.94
CA TYR A 86 -8.79 14.86 9.64
C TYR A 86 -9.80 14.77 8.48
N GLY A 87 -10.02 13.57 7.95
CA GLY A 87 -10.90 13.34 6.81
C GLY A 87 -12.37 13.20 7.20
N GLU A 88 -13.19 12.87 6.21
CA GLU A 88 -14.57 12.48 6.45
C GLU A 88 -14.63 11.12 7.16
N ASN A 89 -15.67 10.92 7.97
CA ASN A 89 -15.88 9.65 8.66
C ASN A 89 -16.27 8.59 7.63
N ILE A 90 -15.67 7.40 7.71
CA ILE A 90 -15.97 6.30 6.77
C ILE A 90 -17.44 5.86 6.77
N ASN A 91 -18.14 6.10 7.89
CA ASN A 91 -19.55 5.79 8.08
C ASN A 91 -20.44 7.03 7.99
N SER A 92 -19.91 8.22 7.67
CA SER A 92 -20.78 9.38 7.45
C SER A 92 -21.54 9.19 6.14
N ASN A 93 -22.74 8.63 6.23
CA ASN A 93 -23.75 8.67 5.19
C ASN A 93 -24.26 10.12 5.08
N ARG A 94 -23.65 10.90 4.19
CA ARG A 94 -24.38 12.02 3.56
C ARG A 94 -25.11 11.43 2.36
N GLY A 95 -26.33 10.96 2.62
CA GLY A 95 -27.35 10.70 1.61
C GLY A 95 -27.98 12.01 1.15
#